data_AF-N1V6F4-F1
#
_entry.id   AF-N1V6F4-F1
#
_cell.length_a   1.000
_cell.length_b   1.000
_cell.length_c   1.000
_cell.angle_alpha   90.00
_cell.angle_beta   90.00
_cell.angle_gamma   90.00
#
_symmetry.space_group_name_H-M   'P 1'
#
loop_
_entity.id
_entity.type
_entity.pdbx_description
1 polymer ?
#
loop_
_entity_poly.entity_id
_entity_poly.type
_entity_poly.pdbx_seq_one_letter_code
_entity_poly.pdbx_strand_id
1 'polypeptide(L)'
;MDWWFWIFLWVAVAALSLLFVGFLAVWIFRSFMKTLQEFETAAGKLEAAFGSAPAVESGEGTPFEPAIFLDPAVARERYLDGKSVRREARRERRVARRSARGQRQSLRDVKFS
;
A
#
# COMPACT_ATOMS: atom_id res chain seq x y z
N MET A 1 37.99 31.71 32.25
CA MET A 1 37.94 31.59 30.76
C MET A 1 37.69 30.13 30.48
N ASP A 2 36.43 29.73 30.57
CA ASP A 2 36.05 28.32 30.72
C ASP A 2 36.05 27.59 29.36
N TRP A 3 37.26 27.30 28.86
CA TRP A 3 37.50 26.49 27.68
C TRP A 3 36.79 25.11 27.74
N TRP A 4 36.61 24.58 28.95
CA TRP A 4 35.84 23.36 29.22
C TRP A 4 34.38 23.44 28.79
N PHE A 5 33.73 24.59 28.94
CA PHE A 5 32.33 24.77 28.50
C PHE A 5 32.18 24.53 27.00
N TRP A 6 33.17 24.95 26.21
CA TRP A 6 33.17 24.77 24.77
C TRP A 6 33.22 23.29 24.38
N ILE A 7 34.01 22.49 25.11
CA ILE A 7 34.10 21.04 24.88
C ILE A 7 32.74 20.38 25.17
N PHE A 8 32.10 20.72 26.30
CA PHE A 8 30.78 20.18 26.62
C PHE A 8 29.71 20.57 25.59
N LEU A 9 29.76 21.80 25.07
CA LEU A 9 28.87 22.25 24.01
C LEU A 9 28.99 21.35 22.77
N TRP A 10 30.21 21.13 22.28
CA TRP A 10 30.44 20.29 21.10
C TRP A 10 30.03 18.84 21.33
N VAL A 11 30.31 18.28 22.51
CA VAL A 11 29.89 16.91 22.85
C VAL A 11 28.37 16.81 22.89
N ALA A 12 27.67 17.79 23.48
CA ALA A 12 26.21 17.80 23.51
C ALA A 12 25.62 17.90 22.10
N VAL A 13 26.17 18.76 21.25
CA VAL A 13 25.74 18.91 19.84
C VAL A 13 26.00 17.63 19.05
N ALA A 14 27.17 17.01 19.22
CA ALA A 14 27.52 15.75 18.56
C ALA A 14 26.62 14.60 19.01
N ALA A 15 26.39 14.46 20.33
CA ALA A 15 25.52 13.44 20.89
C ALA A 15 24.07 13.62 20.42
N LEU A 16 23.56 14.85 20.42
CA LEU A 16 22.21 15.16 19.93
C LEU A 16 22.06 14.82 18.43
N SER A 17 23.05 15.18 17.62
CA SER A 17 23.08 14.83 16.19
C SER A 17 23.08 13.32 15.99
N LEU A 18 23.89 12.58 16.76
CA LEU A 18 24.00 11.14 16.64
C LEU A 18 22.72 10.42 17.08
N LEU A 19 22.06 10.92 18.13
CA LEU A 19 20.74 10.47 18.54
C LEU A 19 19.68 10.75 17.47
N PHE A 20 19.70 11.93 16.87
CA PHE A 20 18.74 12.30 15.81
C PHE A 20 18.91 11.41 14.58
N VAL A 21 20.14 11.23 14.10
CA VAL A 21 20.44 10.36 12.95
C VAL A 21 20.11 8.90 13.27
N GLY A 22 20.47 8.42 14.47
CA GLY A 22 20.13 7.05 14.90
C GLY A 22 18.62 6.82 14.97
N PHE A 23 17.88 7.79 15.51
CA PHE A 23 16.42 7.74 15.53
C PHE A 23 15.82 7.73 14.12
N LEU A 24 16.30 8.62 13.23
CA LEU A 24 15.87 8.66 11.83
C LEU A 24 16.18 7.35 11.11
N ALA A 25 17.38 6.79 11.31
CA ALA A 25 17.80 5.53 10.72
C ALA A 25 16.87 4.40 11.16
N VAL A 26 16.57 4.27 12.46
CA VAL A 26 15.64 3.26 12.97
C VAL A 26 14.23 3.49 12.44
N TRP A 27 13.76 4.73 12.42
CA TRP A 27 12.42 5.07 11.94
C TRP A 27 12.24 4.77 10.44
N ILE A 28 13.21 5.17 9.62
CA ILE A 28 13.26 4.88 8.18
C ILE A 28 13.38 3.38 7.95
N PHE A 29 14.30 2.70 8.64
CA PHE A 29 14.52 1.27 8.48
C PHE A 29 13.25 0.45 8.79
N ARG A 30 12.55 0.78 9.87
CA ARG A 30 11.27 0.14 10.22
C ARG A 30 10.20 0.40 9.16
N SER A 31 10.17 1.60 8.59
CA SER A 31 9.19 1.97 7.55
C SER A 31 9.51 1.28 6.23
N PHE A 32 10.78 1.25 5.85
CA PHE A 32 11.28 0.60 4.64
C PHE A 32 11.08 -0.91 4.67
N MET A 33 11.32 -1.56 5.83
CA MET A 33 11.10 -3.00 5.97
C MET A 33 9.63 -3.38 5.78
N LYS A 34 8.68 -2.55 6.27
CA LYS A 34 7.26 -2.75 5.99
C LYS A 34 6.95 -2.66 4.51
N THR A 35 7.50 -1.66 3.82
CA THR A 35 7.30 -1.54 2.36
C THR A 35 7.92 -2.70 1.61
N LEU A 36 9.12 -3.18 2.01
CA LEU A 36 9.75 -4.35 1.39
C LEU A 36 8.90 -5.61 1.55
N GLN A 37 8.29 -5.84 2.72
CA GLN A 37 7.38 -6.97 2.91
C GLN A 37 6.14 -6.86 2.00
N GLU A 38 5.61 -5.65 1.81
CA GLU A 38 4.51 -5.40 0.87
C GLU A 38 4.95 -5.62 -0.59
N PHE A 39 6.17 -5.23 -0.95
CA PHE A 39 6.75 -5.50 -2.27
C PHE A 39 7.04 -6.98 -2.48
N GLU A 40 7.54 -7.70 -1.49
CA GLU A 40 7.80 -9.15 -1.56
C GLU A 40 6.50 -9.94 -1.67
N THR A 41 5.45 -9.55 -0.94
CA THR A 41 4.13 -10.16 -1.11
C THR A 41 3.49 -9.81 -2.45
N ALA A 42 3.68 -8.60 -2.97
CA ALA A 42 3.23 -8.23 -4.31
C ALA A 42 4.04 -8.96 -5.39
N ALA A 43 5.36 -9.05 -5.23
CA ALA A 43 6.27 -9.77 -6.11
C ALA A 43 5.97 -11.27 -6.10
N GLY A 44 5.72 -11.86 -4.93
CA GLY A 44 5.31 -13.27 -4.81
C GLY A 44 3.94 -13.54 -5.43
N LYS A 45 3.00 -12.58 -5.43
CA LYS A 45 1.75 -12.69 -6.19
C LYS A 45 1.98 -12.59 -7.69
N LEU A 46 2.92 -11.75 -8.11
CA LEU A 46 3.31 -11.57 -9.50
C LEU A 46 4.01 -12.85 -10.00
N GLU A 47 5.00 -13.34 -9.27
CA GLU A 47 5.69 -14.61 -9.51
C GLU A 47 4.75 -15.81 -9.38
N ALA A 48 3.75 -15.82 -8.49
CA ALA A 48 2.71 -16.84 -8.51
C ALA A 48 1.85 -16.75 -9.77
N ALA A 49 1.54 -15.55 -10.27
CA ALA A 49 0.81 -15.37 -11.53
C ALA A 49 1.64 -15.74 -12.77
N PHE A 50 2.98 -15.64 -12.70
CA PHE A 50 3.89 -15.97 -13.81
C PHE A 50 4.49 -17.39 -13.73
N GLY A 51 4.70 -17.91 -12.51
CA GLY A 51 5.35 -19.18 -12.19
C GLY A 51 4.35 -20.29 -11.81
N SER A 52 3.18 -19.93 -11.29
CA SER A 52 1.96 -20.70 -11.53
C SER A 52 1.35 -20.18 -12.84
N ALA A 53 2.12 -20.35 -13.92
CA ALA A 53 1.50 -20.86 -15.11
C ALA A 53 1.15 -22.32 -14.78
N PRO A 54 -0.10 -22.66 -14.41
CA PRO A 54 -0.64 -23.84 -15.06
C PRO A 54 -0.47 -23.61 -16.57
N ALA A 55 -0.63 -24.62 -17.39
CA ALA A 55 -1.20 -24.33 -18.69
C ALA A 55 -2.51 -23.57 -18.42
N VAL A 56 -2.44 -22.25 -18.32
CA VAL A 56 -3.56 -21.36 -18.57
C VAL A 56 -3.75 -21.65 -20.04
N GLU A 57 -4.61 -22.64 -20.30
CA GLU A 57 -5.63 -22.52 -21.34
C GLU A 57 -5.78 -21.05 -21.56
N SER A 58 -5.22 -20.59 -22.68
CA SER A 58 -5.36 -19.26 -23.24
C SER A 58 -6.52 -18.58 -22.55
N GLY A 59 -6.22 -17.87 -21.47
CA GLY A 59 -7.18 -17.04 -20.80
C GLY A 59 -7.29 -15.94 -21.81
N GLU A 60 -8.18 -16.16 -22.78
CA GLU A 60 -8.49 -15.31 -23.92
C GLU A 60 -8.27 -13.93 -23.39
N GLY A 61 -7.11 -13.35 -23.72
CA GLY A 61 -6.78 -12.01 -23.32
C GLY A 61 -7.89 -11.25 -23.98
N THR A 62 -8.92 -10.88 -23.18
CA THR A 62 -10.25 -10.63 -23.71
C THR A 62 -9.99 -9.68 -24.84
N PRO A 63 -10.21 -10.11 -26.11
CA PRO A 63 -9.66 -9.39 -27.24
C PRO A 63 -10.07 -7.96 -27.00
N PHE A 64 -9.08 -7.04 -26.97
CA PHE A 64 -9.36 -5.65 -26.69
C PHE A 64 -10.33 -5.21 -27.78
N GLU A 65 -11.61 -5.31 -27.45
CA GLU A 65 -12.70 -5.07 -28.36
C GLU A 65 -13.07 -3.64 -28.05
N PRO A 66 -12.82 -2.72 -29.01
CA PRO A 66 -13.27 -1.35 -28.85
C PRO A 66 -14.74 -1.39 -28.45
N ALA A 67 -15.12 -0.64 -27.41
CA ALA A 67 -16.48 -0.63 -26.85
C ALA A 67 -17.59 -0.26 -27.87
N ILE A 68 -17.19 0.11 -29.09
CA ILE A 68 -18.02 0.38 -30.26
C ILE A 68 -18.61 -0.91 -30.85
N PHE A 69 -17.93 -2.06 -30.70
CA PHE A 69 -18.35 -3.36 -31.29
C PHE A 69 -19.00 -4.31 -30.28
N LEU A 70 -18.90 -4.01 -28.99
CA LEU A 70 -19.48 -4.83 -27.93
C LEU A 70 -21.00 -4.63 -27.86
N ASP A 71 -21.74 -5.72 -27.65
CA ASP A 71 -23.18 -5.66 -27.36
C ASP A 71 -23.45 -4.69 -26.18
N PRO A 72 -24.31 -3.68 -26.34
CA PRO A 72 -24.67 -2.74 -25.28
C PRO A 72 -25.11 -3.39 -23.97
N ALA A 73 -25.78 -4.54 -24.03
CA ALA A 73 -26.22 -5.27 -22.83
C ALA A 73 -25.01 -5.78 -22.03
N VAL A 74 -24.04 -6.40 -22.71
CA VAL A 74 -22.79 -6.91 -22.13
C VAL A 74 -21.90 -5.77 -21.64
N ALA A 75 -21.84 -4.66 -22.38
CA ALA A 75 -21.10 -3.47 -21.97
C ALA A 75 -21.65 -2.87 -20.65
N ARG A 76 -22.98 -2.87 -20.50
CA ARG A 76 -23.64 -2.38 -19.27
C ARG A 76 -23.32 -3.26 -18.08
N GLU A 77 -23.34 -4.58 -18.22
CA GLU A 77 -22.99 -5.50 -17.14
C GLU A 77 -21.54 -5.31 -16.68
N ARG A 78 -20.59 -5.29 -17.62
CA ARG A 78 -19.17 -5.01 -17.32
C ARG A 78 -18.98 -3.67 -16.61
N TYR A 79 -19.75 -2.64 -17.00
CA TYR A 79 -19.72 -1.35 -16.33
C TYR A 79 -20.24 -1.43 -14.90
N LEU A 80 -21.35 -2.13 -14.65
CA LEU A 80 -21.92 -2.28 -13.31
C LEU A 80 -20.98 -3.06 -12.39
N ASP A 81 -20.37 -4.12 -12.90
CA ASP A 81 -19.37 -4.90 -12.18
C ASP A 81 -18.16 -4.05 -11.83
N GLY A 82 -17.57 -3.36 -12.81
CA GLY A 82 -16.46 -2.43 -12.57
C GLY A 82 -16.82 -1.29 -11.62
N LYS A 83 -18.07 -0.80 -11.64
CA LYS A 83 -18.57 0.22 -10.72
C LYS A 83 -18.64 -0.30 -9.27
N SER A 84 -19.06 -1.55 -9.09
CA SER A 84 -19.10 -2.19 -7.76
C SER A 84 -17.69 -2.32 -7.19
N VAL A 85 -16.73 -2.80 -7.98
CA VAL A 85 -15.31 -2.95 -7.60
C VAL A 85 -14.71 -1.60 -7.19
N ARG A 86 -14.93 -0.54 -7.99
CA ARG A 86 -14.46 0.82 -7.66
C ARG A 86 -15.08 1.35 -6.37
N ARG A 87 -16.34 1.01 -6.08
CA ARG A 87 -17.03 1.42 -4.85
C ARG A 87 -16.44 0.70 -3.64
N GLU A 88 -16.17 -0.59 -3.75
CA GLU A 88 -15.54 -1.38 -2.68
C GLU A 88 -14.10 -0.94 -2.42
N ALA A 89 -13.29 -0.76 -3.47
CA ALA A 89 -11.92 -0.25 -3.33
C ALA A 89 -11.85 1.13 -2.63
N ARG A 90 -12.80 2.04 -2.91
CA ARG A 90 -12.90 3.32 -2.20
C ARG A 90 -13.28 3.15 -0.72
N ARG A 91 -14.13 2.17 -0.42
CA ARG A 91 -14.53 1.83 0.95
C ARG A 91 -13.35 1.27 1.73
N GLU A 92 -12.62 0.32 1.18
CA GLU A 92 -11.42 -0.26 1.79
C GLU A 92 -10.37 0.81 2.11
N ARG A 93 -10.09 1.72 1.17
CA ARG A 93 -9.18 2.86 1.42
C ARG A 93 -9.65 3.78 2.54
N ARG A 94 -10.96 3.91 2.78
CA ARG A 94 -11.49 4.69 3.92
C ARG A 94 -11.34 3.94 5.24
N VAL A 95 -11.61 2.63 5.23
CA VAL A 95 -11.45 1.75 6.40
C VAL A 95 -9.98 1.69 6.81
N ALA A 96 -9.07 1.40 5.87
CA ALA A 96 -7.63 1.36 6.12
C ALA A 96 -7.13 2.68 6.75
N ARG A 97 -7.50 3.83 6.17
CA ARG A 97 -7.14 5.16 6.72
C ARG A 97 -7.71 5.45 8.10
N ARG A 98 -8.86 4.88 8.49
CA ARG A 98 -9.43 5.05 9.84
C ARG A 98 -8.77 4.10 10.84
N SER A 99 -8.56 2.85 10.44
CA SER A 99 -7.88 1.83 11.25
C SER A 99 -6.46 2.26 11.63
N ALA A 100 -5.70 2.80 10.67
CA ALA A 100 -4.34 3.32 10.92
C ALA A 100 -4.31 4.50 11.92
N ARG A 101 -5.43 5.22 12.08
CA ARG A 101 -5.58 6.34 13.02
C ARG A 101 -6.28 5.94 14.33
N GLY A 102 -6.58 4.67 14.54
CA GLY A 102 -7.32 4.18 15.70
C GLY A 102 -8.75 4.74 15.82
N GLN A 103 -9.30 5.28 14.73
CA GLN A 103 -10.64 5.87 14.73
C GLN A 103 -11.71 4.78 14.60
N ARG A 104 -12.82 4.94 15.33
CA ARG A 104 -13.97 4.03 15.23
C ARG A 104 -14.48 3.94 13.78
N GLN A 105 -14.68 2.71 13.33
CA GLN A 105 -15.20 2.42 11.98
C GLN A 105 -16.69 2.75 11.90
N SER A 106 -17.15 3.20 10.74
CA SER A 106 -18.58 3.46 10.52
C SER A 106 -19.35 2.14 10.52
N LEU A 107 -20.51 2.08 11.18
CA LEU A 107 -21.38 0.89 11.16
C LEU A 107 -21.83 0.50 9.74
N ARG A 108 -21.92 1.47 8.82
CA ARG A 108 -22.19 1.24 7.38
C ARG A 108 -21.05 0.51 6.66
N ASP A 109 -19.86 0.50 7.25
CA ASP A 109 -18.67 -0.18 6.74
C ASP A 109 -18.43 -1.53 7.44
N VAL A 110 -19.40 -2.04 8.19
CA VAL A 110 -19.37 -3.39 8.77
C VAL A 110 -20.37 -4.23 7.97
N LYS A 111 -19.89 -5.23 7.21
CA LYS A 111 -20.80 -6.22 6.60
C LYS A 111 -21.21 -7.13 7.76
N PHE A 112 -22.44 -6.99 8.27
CA PHE A 112 -23.04 -7.99 9.15
C PHE A 112 -23.37 -9.19 8.27
N SER A 113 -22.62 -10.27 8.44
CA SER A 113 -22.96 -11.60 7.91
C SER A 113 -23.58 -12.42 9.03
#